data_AF-A0AAU0RV17-F1
#
_entry.id   AF-A0AAU0RV17-F1
#
_cell.length_a   1.000
_cell.length_b   1.000
_cell.length_c   1.000
_cell.angle_alpha   90.00
_cell.angle_beta   90.00
_cell.angle_gamma   90.00
#
_symmetry.space_group_name_H-M   'P 1'
#
loop_
_entity.id
_entity.type
_entity.pdbx_description
1 polymer ?
#
loop_
_entity_poly.entity_id
_entity_poly.type
_entity_poly.pdbx_seq_one_letter_code
_entity_poly.pdbx_strand_id
1 'polypeptide(L)'
;MRYNYIATLLLIFANPAFSCADKQLDLNGDGECDTYIIEPMPDPEDSSKITIKIGGTDRVVEGVFNLGNGGLFPGYFPTDFSLLLDFYTDNSNITKYDFRWHQEFNDWVLYKASNWVEPYRERDLNNATNHHPSKNIFPTNFEVRRVECCVKFSDFNSPEVTIEYVEYGTQAQQIGLDFDKIKRALPEGENGSLFKAINVQGQYISRNIPIDLIHELSLILNTANAGSINDFAYYLYKSNQSILAIMLLEKILIQFPDRMVAILNLADSYWALGIKKDACPLYAKYQRKMIINKRRDRIPAYVEQRIACP
;
A
#
# COMPACT_ATOMS: atom_id res chain seq x y z
N MET A 1 -46.33 -21.68 15.44
CA MET A 1 -45.14 -21.67 14.56
C MET A 1 -44.41 -20.35 14.78
N ARG A 2 -43.33 -20.36 15.57
CA ARG A 2 -42.47 -19.21 15.82
C ARG A 2 -41.12 -19.53 15.19
N TYR A 3 -40.69 -18.72 14.22
CA TYR A 3 -39.37 -18.82 13.64
C TYR A 3 -38.37 -18.13 14.58
N ASN A 4 -37.44 -18.91 15.12
CA ASN A 4 -36.27 -18.41 15.83
C ASN A 4 -35.29 -17.83 14.81
N TYR A 5 -35.03 -16.53 14.88
CA TYR A 5 -33.86 -15.94 14.25
C TYR A 5 -32.67 -16.19 15.16
N ILE A 6 -31.78 -17.08 14.73
CA ILE A 6 -30.43 -17.20 15.29
C ILE A 6 -29.68 -15.95 14.83
N ALA A 7 -29.48 -15.02 15.75
CA ALA A 7 -28.56 -13.91 15.56
C ALA A 7 -27.14 -14.49 15.56
N THR A 8 -26.57 -14.66 14.37
CA THR A 8 -25.14 -14.94 14.22
C THR A 8 -24.39 -13.72 14.72
N LEU A 9 -23.81 -13.85 15.91
CA LEU A 9 -22.90 -12.88 16.50
C LEU A 9 -21.73 -12.72 15.52
N LEU A 10 -21.67 -11.60 14.80
CA LEU A 10 -20.44 -11.18 14.15
C LEU A 10 -19.44 -10.90 15.27
N LEU A 11 -18.46 -11.79 15.42
CA LEU A 11 -17.20 -11.47 16.09
C LEU A 11 -16.54 -10.37 15.26
N ILE A 12 -16.82 -9.13 15.65
CA ILE A 12 -15.94 -8.01 15.36
C ILE A 12 -14.62 -8.39 16.03
N PHE A 13 -13.57 -8.62 15.24
CA PHE A 13 -12.21 -8.72 15.76
C PHE A 13 -11.85 -7.38 16.39
N ALA A 14 -12.27 -7.17 17.63
CA ALA A 14 -11.58 -6.30 18.54
C ALA A 14 -10.27 -7.02 18.84
N ASN A 15 -9.24 -6.79 18.02
CA ASN A 15 -7.89 -7.21 18.39
C ASN A 15 -7.59 -6.53 19.72
N PRO A 16 -7.43 -7.28 20.84
CA PRO A 16 -6.75 -6.70 21.97
C PRO A 16 -5.40 -6.24 21.43
N ALA A 17 -5.02 -5.01 21.73
CA ALA A 17 -3.74 -4.44 21.32
C ALA A 17 -2.61 -5.26 21.98
N PHE A 18 -2.27 -6.41 21.41
CA PHE A 18 -1.05 -7.13 21.68
C PHE A 18 0.06 -6.34 20.99
N SER A 19 0.71 -5.53 21.80
CA SER A 19 1.93 -4.83 21.43
C SER A 19 3.08 -5.83 21.52
N CYS A 20 3.48 -6.42 20.40
CA CYS A 20 4.75 -7.14 20.35
C CYS A 20 5.91 -6.18 20.68
N ALA A 21 6.95 -6.70 21.32
CA ALA A 21 8.13 -5.92 21.66
C ALA A 21 8.99 -5.61 20.42
N ASP A 22 10.05 -4.83 20.59
CA ASP A 22 11.02 -4.60 19.51
C ASP A 22 11.58 -5.95 18.99
N LYS A 23 11.64 -6.11 17.66
CA LYS A 23 11.94 -7.36 16.94
C LYS A 23 10.96 -8.52 17.16
N GLN A 24 9.73 -8.20 17.57
CA GLN A 24 8.63 -9.15 17.61
C GLN A 24 7.43 -8.62 16.83
N LEU A 25 6.79 -9.48 16.05
CA LEU A 25 5.62 -9.17 15.24
C LEU A 25 4.74 -10.42 15.14
N ASP A 26 3.43 -10.27 15.15
CA ASP A 26 2.51 -11.36 14.78
C ASP A 26 2.48 -11.46 13.24
N LEU A 27 3.45 -12.22 12.68
CA LEU A 27 3.67 -12.31 11.23
C LEU A 27 2.75 -13.35 10.59
N ASN A 28 2.25 -14.34 11.34
CA ASN A 28 1.33 -15.36 10.85
C ASN A 28 -0.15 -15.06 11.16
N GLY A 29 -0.45 -14.05 12.00
CA GLY A 29 -1.79 -13.62 12.39
C GLY A 29 -2.49 -14.52 13.39
N ASP A 30 -1.77 -15.30 14.18
CA ASP A 30 -2.36 -16.20 15.18
C ASP A 30 -2.61 -15.51 16.55
N GLY A 31 -2.20 -14.25 16.69
CA GLY A 31 -2.33 -13.47 17.91
C GLY A 31 -1.18 -13.68 18.90
N GLU A 32 -0.18 -14.49 18.55
CA GLU A 32 1.08 -14.63 19.28
C GLU A 32 2.21 -13.90 18.56
N CYS A 33 3.18 -13.40 19.32
CA CYS A 33 4.29 -12.64 18.76
C CYS A 33 5.40 -13.57 18.25
N ASP A 34 5.71 -13.46 16.96
CA ASP A 34 6.87 -14.12 16.34
C ASP A 34 8.13 -13.28 16.59
N THR A 35 9.23 -13.92 16.94
CA THR A 35 10.53 -13.23 17.05
C THR A 35 11.31 -13.41 15.77
N TYR A 36 11.93 -12.35 15.26
CA TYR A 36 12.79 -12.44 14.08
C TYR A 36 14.19 -11.85 14.33
N ILE A 37 15.17 -12.44 13.66
CA ILE A 37 16.58 -12.03 13.69
C ILE A 37 17.05 -11.89 12.26
N ILE A 38 17.81 -10.84 11.97
CA ILE A 38 18.49 -10.61 10.70
C ILE A 38 19.99 -10.61 10.98
N GLU A 39 20.71 -11.55 10.40
CA GLU A 39 22.15 -11.74 10.60
C GLU A 39 22.88 -11.57 9.25
N PRO A 40 23.85 -10.66 9.13
CA PRO A 40 24.65 -10.56 7.92
C PRO A 40 25.46 -11.84 7.73
N MET A 41 25.54 -12.31 6.49
CA MET A 41 26.28 -13.51 6.12
C MET A 41 27.56 -13.13 5.36
N PRO A 42 28.67 -13.85 5.59
CA PRO A 42 29.91 -13.62 4.88
C PRO A 42 29.94 -14.21 3.45
N ASP A 43 29.04 -15.15 3.13
CA ASP A 43 28.94 -15.82 1.83
C ASP A 43 27.48 -16.28 1.59
N PRO A 44 26.82 -15.86 0.48
CA PRO A 44 27.29 -14.89 -0.53
C PRO A 44 27.46 -13.47 0.04
N GLU A 45 28.35 -12.69 -0.57
CA GLU A 45 28.63 -11.30 -0.16
C GLU A 45 27.33 -10.47 -0.14
N ASP A 46 27.18 -9.59 0.85
CA ASP A 46 26.01 -8.74 1.11
C ASP A 46 24.68 -9.47 1.41
N SER A 47 24.70 -10.80 1.56
CA SER A 47 23.50 -11.54 1.98
C SER A 47 23.24 -11.46 3.48
N SER A 48 21.98 -11.65 3.85
CA SER A 48 21.51 -11.69 5.23
C SER A 48 20.60 -12.90 5.42
N LYS A 49 20.84 -13.63 6.50
CA LYS A 49 19.93 -14.67 6.97
C LYS A 49 18.86 -14.02 7.82
N ILE A 50 17.60 -14.32 7.49
CA ILE A 50 16.46 -13.98 8.31
C ILE A 50 15.97 -15.26 8.97
N THR A 51 15.92 -15.28 10.30
CA THR A 51 15.38 -16.39 11.09
C THR A 51 14.15 -15.91 11.84
N ILE A 52 13.02 -16.57 11.63
CA ILE A 52 11.73 -16.28 12.28
C ILE A 52 11.38 -17.47 13.18
N LYS A 53 11.23 -17.22 14.49
CA LYS A 53 10.70 -18.18 15.45
C LYS A 53 9.22 -17.88 15.67
N ILE A 54 8.37 -18.86 15.36
CA ILE A 54 6.92 -18.71 15.43
C ILE A 54 6.46 -18.76 16.90
N GLY A 55 5.70 -17.76 17.32
CA GLY A 55 5.09 -17.66 18.65
C GLY A 55 4.31 -18.92 19.00
N GLY A 56 4.32 -19.31 20.29
CA GLY A 56 3.56 -20.48 20.74
C GLY A 56 4.05 -21.85 20.25
N THR A 57 5.12 -21.89 19.45
CA THR A 57 5.65 -23.12 18.87
C THR A 57 7.17 -23.22 18.99
N ASP A 58 7.71 -24.43 18.74
CA ASP A 58 9.15 -24.66 18.56
C ASP A 58 9.59 -24.49 17.10
N ARG A 59 8.70 -24.01 16.22
CA ARG A 59 8.99 -23.89 14.78
C ARG A 59 9.86 -22.68 14.50
N VAL A 60 10.85 -22.91 13.65
CA VAL A 60 11.75 -21.89 13.12
C VAL A 60 11.71 -21.98 11.60
N VAL A 61 11.57 -20.84 10.95
CA VAL A 61 11.61 -20.71 9.49
C VAL A 61 12.70 -19.71 9.13
N GLU A 62 13.51 -20.03 8.14
CA GLU A 62 14.70 -19.26 7.78
C GLU A 62 14.71 -18.98 6.28
N GLY A 63 15.33 -17.88 5.86
CA GLY A 63 15.59 -17.61 4.44
C GLY A 63 16.77 -16.66 4.28
N VAL A 64 17.47 -16.75 3.15
CA VAL A 64 18.66 -15.94 2.86
C VAL A 64 18.35 -14.99 1.70
N PHE A 65 18.63 -13.70 1.90
CA PHE A 65 18.31 -12.65 0.93
C PHE A 65 19.44 -11.62 0.89
N ASN A 66 19.66 -11.01 -0.27
CA ASN A 66 20.43 -9.76 -0.33
C ASN A 66 19.51 -8.60 0.05
N LEU A 67 19.70 -8.07 1.26
CA LEU A 67 18.86 -6.99 1.79
C LEU A 67 19.51 -5.61 1.62
N GLY A 68 20.84 -5.52 1.52
CA GLY A 68 21.57 -4.27 1.70
C GLY A 68 21.24 -3.61 3.06
N ASN A 69 20.78 -2.36 3.02
CA ASN A 69 20.22 -1.62 4.17
C ASN A 69 18.71 -1.88 4.41
N GLY A 70 18.13 -2.86 3.72
CA GLY A 70 16.73 -3.26 3.84
C GLY A 70 16.43 -4.02 5.13
N GLY A 71 15.27 -4.65 5.17
CA GLY A 71 14.84 -5.41 6.33
C GLY A 71 13.48 -6.07 6.13
N LEU A 72 13.00 -6.69 7.20
CA LEU A 72 11.65 -7.25 7.30
C LEU A 72 10.69 -6.19 7.83
N PHE A 73 9.57 -6.02 7.13
CA PHE A 73 8.51 -5.09 7.50
C PHE A 73 7.17 -5.82 7.57
N PRO A 74 6.31 -5.53 8.56
CA PRO A 74 4.96 -6.05 8.56
C PRO A 74 4.21 -5.57 7.32
N GLY A 75 3.45 -6.47 6.70
CA GLY A 75 2.71 -6.21 5.48
C GLY A 75 1.49 -5.32 5.71
N TYR A 76 0.91 -4.86 4.60
CA TYR A 76 -0.30 -4.05 4.65
C TYR A 76 -1.53 -4.85 5.08
N PHE A 77 -1.65 -6.07 4.56
CA PHE A 77 -2.66 -7.02 5.03
C PHE A 77 -2.14 -7.78 6.25
N PRO A 78 -3.03 -8.20 7.17
CA PRO A 78 -2.66 -9.16 8.20
C PRO A 78 -2.04 -10.40 7.58
N THR A 79 -1.11 -11.03 8.31
CA THR A 79 -0.37 -12.25 7.89
C THR A 79 0.61 -12.08 6.73
N ASP A 80 0.80 -10.85 6.27
CA ASP A 80 1.78 -10.53 5.25
C ASP A 80 3.03 -9.93 5.90
N PHE A 81 4.19 -10.14 5.28
CA PHE A 81 5.37 -9.31 5.50
C PHE A 81 6.06 -9.00 4.18
N SER A 82 6.89 -7.97 4.20
CA SER A 82 7.63 -7.49 3.04
C SER A 82 9.12 -7.47 3.33
N LEU A 83 9.91 -7.79 2.30
CA LEU A 83 11.36 -7.62 2.28
C LEU A 83 11.73 -6.61 1.20
N LEU A 84 12.58 -5.64 1.53
CA LEU A 84 13.27 -4.81 0.54
C LEU A 84 14.61 -5.49 0.21
N LEU A 85 14.81 -5.78 -1.07
CA LEU A 85 15.98 -6.48 -1.58
C LEU A 85 16.94 -5.50 -2.24
N ASP A 86 18.24 -5.78 -2.16
CA ASP A 86 19.32 -4.96 -2.74
C ASP A 86 19.14 -3.46 -2.43
N PHE A 87 18.63 -3.16 -1.23
CA PHE A 87 18.18 -1.83 -0.90
C PHE A 87 19.35 -1.01 -0.37
N TYR A 88 19.67 0.08 -1.04
CA TYR A 88 20.68 1.04 -0.59
C TYR A 88 20.03 2.41 -0.46
N THR A 89 20.41 3.19 0.56
CA THR A 89 19.77 4.49 0.83
C THR A 89 19.87 5.48 -0.33
N ASP A 90 20.94 5.36 -1.10
CA ASP A 90 21.29 6.27 -2.19
C ASP A 90 20.91 5.68 -3.57
N ASN A 91 20.25 4.52 -3.59
CA ASN A 91 19.74 3.89 -4.80
C ASN A 91 18.23 4.17 -4.95
N SER A 92 17.84 4.66 -6.13
CA SER A 92 16.45 4.93 -6.48
C SER A 92 15.68 3.69 -6.91
N ASN A 93 16.36 2.63 -7.37
CA ASN A 93 15.70 1.37 -7.72
C ASN A 93 15.31 0.64 -6.43
N ILE A 94 14.04 0.23 -6.37
CA ILE A 94 13.51 -0.55 -5.27
C ILE A 94 13.09 -1.92 -5.79
N THR A 95 13.60 -2.97 -5.14
CA THR A 95 13.10 -4.33 -5.31
C THR A 95 12.44 -4.77 -4.02
N LYS A 96 11.25 -5.37 -4.11
CA LYS A 96 10.46 -5.78 -2.95
C LYS A 96 9.78 -7.11 -3.18
N TYR A 97 9.89 -8.01 -2.21
CA TYR A 97 9.11 -9.24 -2.13
C TYR A 97 8.07 -9.14 -1.02
N ASP A 98 6.84 -9.59 -1.30
CA ASP A 98 5.78 -9.72 -0.31
C ASP A 98 5.41 -11.19 -0.13
N PHE A 99 5.44 -11.61 1.12
CA PHE A 99 5.12 -12.96 1.55
C PHE A 99 3.82 -12.96 2.34
N ARG A 100 3.06 -14.04 2.24
CA ARG A 100 1.79 -14.24 2.95
C ARG A 100 1.76 -15.59 3.62
N TRP A 101 1.37 -15.62 4.89
CA TRP A 101 1.22 -16.87 5.63
C TRP A 101 0.29 -17.86 4.93
N HIS A 102 0.71 -19.11 4.85
CA HIS A 102 -0.08 -20.19 4.30
C HIS A 102 -0.14 -21.37 5.27
N GLN A 103 -1.31 -21.58 5.86
CA GLN A 103 -1.51 -22.57 6.94
C GLN A 103 -1.12 -24.00 6.53
N GLU A 104 -1.35 -24.39 5.27
CA GLU A 104 -1.01 -25.73 4.78
C GLU A 104 0.50 -25.99 4.79
N PHE A 105 1.29 -24.97 4.46
CA PHE A 105 2.76 -25.08 4.45
C PHE A 105 3.37 -24.74 5.82
N ASN A 106 2.58 -24.08 6.67
CA ASN A 106 3.02 -23.51 7.94
C ASN A 106 4.25 -22.59 7.71
N ASP A 107 4.19 -21.86 6.61
CA ASP A 107 5.25 -20.99 6.08
C ASP A 107 4.60 -19.81 5.33
N TRP A 108 5.37 -18.76 5.10
CA TRP A 108 4.96 -17.67 4.24
C TRP A 108 5.33 -17.94 2.79
N VAL A 109 4.36 -17.79 1.90
CA VAL A 109 4.52 -17.98 0.46
C VAL A 109 4.70 -16.64 -0.22
N LEU A 110 5.71 -16.52 -1.07
CA LEU A 110 5.91 -15.37 -1.93
C LEU A 110 4.71 -15.25 -2.87
N TYR A 111 3.99 -14.14 -2.79
CA TYR A 111 2.81 -13.93 -3.63
C TYR A 111 2.98 -12.74 -4.58
N LYS A 112 3.98 -11.89 -4.34
CA LYS A 112 4.23 -10.70 -5.17
C LYS A 112 5.71 -10.31 -5.16
N ALA A 113 6.21 -10.01 -6.36
CA ALA A 113 7.49 -9.37 -6.59
C ALA A 113 7.26 -8.03 -7.28
N SER A 114 7.93 -7.00 -6.78
CA SER A 114 7.77 -5.63 -7.26
C SER A 114 9.12 -4.96 -7.51
N ASN A 115 9.22 -4.22 -8.59
CA ASN A 115 10.29 -3.27 -8.88
C ASN A 115 9.69 -1.91 -9.22
N TRP A 116 10.29 -0.82 -8.74
CA TRP A 116 10.00 0.54 -9.20
C TRP A 116 11.18 1.48 -8.94
N VAL A 117 11.10 2.68 -9.49
CA VAL A 117 12.08 3.76 -9.27
C VAL A 117 11.48 4.83 -8.37
N GLU A 118 12.27 5.30 -7.40
CA GLU A 118 11.96 6.41 -6.50
C GLU A 118 12.93 7.58 -6.73
N PRO A 119 12.65 8.47 -7.69
CA PRO A 119 13.59 9.52 -8.12
C PRO A 119 13.96 10.51 -7.00
N TYR A 120 13.14 10.58 -5.94
CA TYR A 120 13.40 11.47 -4.82
C TYR A 120 14.59 11.04 -3.95
N ARG A 121 15.05 9.79 -4.05
CA ARG A 121 16.17 9.25 -3.26
C ARG A 121 17.54 9.71 -3.75
N GLU A 122 17.67 10.03 -5.02
CA GLU A 122 18.90 10.58 -5.62
C GLU A 122 19.14 12.06 -5.26
N ARG A 123 18.29 12.68 -4.43
CA ARG A 123 18.43 14.11 -4.13
C ARG A 123 19.58 14.37 -3.18
N ASP A 124 20.57 15.07 -3.72
CA ASP A 124 21.63 15.81 -3.03
C ASP A 124 21.02 16.66 -1.89
N LEU A 125 21.21 16.21 -0.64
CA LEU A 125 20.71 16.83 0.60
C LEU A 125 21.20 18.28 0.79
N ASN A 126 22.12 18.75 -0.05
CA ASN A 126 22.82 20.02 0.05
C ASN A 126 22.08 21.23 -0.56
N ASN A 127 20.98 21.05 -1.31
CA ASN A 127 20.29 22.15 -2.03
C ASN A 127 18.77 22.23 -1.76
N ALA A 128 18.35 21.97 -0.52
CA ALA A 128 16.94 21.88 -0.12
C ALA A 128 16.20 23.24 0.08
N THR A 129 16.63 24.34 -0.55
CA THR A 129 16.08 25.68 -0.20
C THR A 129 15.18 26.35 -1.22
N ASN A 130 14.94 25.83 -2.44
CA ASN A 130 14.10 26.56 -3.42
C ASN A 130 13.33 25.71 -4.47
N HIS A 131 13.05 24.44 -4.20
CA HIS A 131 12.33 23.62 -5.19
C HIS A 131 10.83 23.59 -4.93
N HIS A 132 10.07 24.19 -5.84
CA HIS A 132 8.65 23.93 -5.96
C HIS A 132 8.45 22.41 -6.17
N PRO A 133 7.55 21.77 -5.42
CA PRO A 133 7.25 20.35 -5.61
C PRO A 133 6.75 20.12 -7.04
N SER A 134 7.39 19.20 -7.75
CA SER A 134 7.07 18.81 -9.13
C SER A 134 6.86 17.31 -9.22
N LYS A 135 6.01 16.86 -10.16
CA LYS A 135 5.67 15.44 -10.33
C LYS A 135 6.84 14.53 -10.71
N ASN A 136 7.94 15.09 -11.20
CA ASN A 136 9.14 14.34 -11.57
C ASN A 136 9.79 13.58 -10.39
N ILE A 137 9.41 13.89 -9.15
CA ILE A 137 9.89 13.17 -7.96
C ILE A 137 9.02 11.96 -7.61
N PHE A 138 7.88 11.76 -8.30
CA PHE A 138 6.98 10.66 -8.00
C PHE A 138 7.58 9.34 -8.48
N PRO A 139 7.27 8.23 -7.80
CA PRO A 139 7.76 6.94 -8.24
C PRO A 139 7.26 6.54 -9.63
N THR A 140 8.11 5.86 -10.39
CA THR A 140 7.92 5.51 -11.79
C THR A 140 8.40 4.09 -12.09
N ASN A 141 8.24 3.64 -13.33
CA ASN A 141 8.80 2.37 -13.85
C ASN A 141 8.39 1.13 -13.02
N PHE A 142 7.12 1.07 -12.63
CA PHE A 142 6.59 -0.07 -11.89
C PHE A 142 6.57 -1.34 -12.74
N GLU A 143 7.15 -2.39 -12.21
CA GLU A 143 6.95 -3.79 -12.60
C GLU A 143 6.46 -4.56 -11.37
N VAL A 144 5.15 -4.78 -11.28
CA VAL A 144 4.52 -5.51 -10.17
C VAL A 144 3.89 -6.78 -10.70
N ARG A 145 4.39 -7.93 -10.25
CA ARG A 145 3.98 -9.25 -10.73
C ARG A 145 3.53 -10.12 -9.57
N ARG A 146 2.40 -10.80 -9.77
CA ARG A 146 1.93 -11.84 -8.85
C ARG A 146 2.65 -13.14 -9.14
N VAL A 147 3.07 -13.81 -8.08
CA VAL A 147 3.87 -15.03 -8.14
C VAL A 147 2.93 -16.23 -8.14
N GLU A 148 3.23 -17.19 -9.01
CA GLU A 148 2.56 -18.48 -9.00
C GLU A 148 2.98 -19.26 -7.76
N CYS A 149 2.01 -19.84 -7.07
CA CYS A 149 2.27 -20.61 -5.87
C CYS A 149 3.21 -21.80 -6.20
N CYS A 150 4.08 -22.25 -5.31
CA CYS A 150 4.14 -21.94 -3.88
C CYS A 150 5.59 -21.77 -3.41
N VAL A 151 6.29 -20.77 -3.95
CA VAL A 151 7.66 -20.44 -3.49
C VAL A 151 7.59 -19.99 -2.02
N LYS A 152 8.08 -20.81 -1.10
CA LYS A 152 8.04 -20.52 0.33
C LYS A 152 9.22 -19.66 0.73
N PHE A 153 9.07 -18.93 1.83
CA PHE A 153 10.16 -18.21 2.44
C PHE A 153 11.32 -19.16 2.82
N SER A 154 11.02 -20.38 3.30
CA SER A 154 12.06 -21.39 3.57
C SER A 154 12.87 -21.85 2.34
N ASP A 155 12.31 -21.70 1.13
CA ASP A 155 12.97 -22.17 -0.08
C ASP A 155 14.19 -21.29 -0.42
N PHE A 156 14.23 -20.05 0.07
CA PHE A 156 15.34 -19.10 -0.07
C PHE A 156 16.58 -19.44 0.79
N ASN A 157 16.62 -20.62 1.41
CA ASN A 157 17.89 -21.17 1.91
C ASN A 157 18.71 -21.87 0.82
N SER A 158 18.11 -22.07 -0.37
CA SER A 158 18.78 -22.65 -1.53
C SER A 158 19.27 -21.52 -2.45
N PRO A 159 20.45 -21.67 -3.10
CA PRO A 159 21.01 -20.65 -3.99
C PRO A 159 20.19 -20.46 -5.27
N GLU A 160 19.34 -21.41 -5.64
CA GLU A 160 18.50 -21.37 -6.84
C GLU A 160 17.02 -21.48 -6.44
N VAL A 161 16.32 -20.35 -6.43
CA VAL A 161 14.87 -20.30 -6.29
C VAL A 161 14.27 -19.82 -7.60
N THR A 162 13.54 -20.72 -8.27
CA THR A 162 12.79 -20.37 -9.49
C THR A 162 11.46 -19.75 -9.10
N ILE A 163 11.21 -18.53 -9.59
CA ILE A 163 9.96 -17.81 -9.39
C ILE A 163 9.18 -17.81 -10.71
N GLU A 164 8.03 -18.46 -10.70
CA GLU A 164 7.06 -18.41 -11.79
C GLU A 164 6.01 -17.33 -11.50
N TYR A 165 5.50 -16.69 -12.55
CA TYR A 165 4.58 -15.57 -12.44
C TYR A 165 3.24 -15.94 -13.06
N VAL A 166 2.15 -15.57 -12.39
CA VAL A 166 0.82 -15.84 -12.92
C VAL A 166 0.56 -15.01 -14.17
N GLU A 167 -0.27 -15.56 -15.05
CA GLU A 167 -0.78 -14.84 -16.22
C GLU A 167 -1.59 -13.60 -15.84
N TYR A 168 -1.60 -12.60 -16.73
CA TYR A 168 -2.22 -11.28 -16.47
C TYR A 168 -3.68 -11.36 -15.99
N GLY A 169 -4.49 -12.24 -16.59
CA GLY A 169 -5.89 -12.44 -16.21
C GLY A 169 -6.05 -12.95 -14.77
N THR A 170 -5.19 -13.88 -14.36
CA THR A 170 -5.16 -14.44 -13.00
C THR A 170 -4.63 -13.41 -12.01
N GLN A 171 -3.61 -12.62 -12.38
CA GLN A 171 -3.12 -11.50 -11.57
C GLN A 171 -4.24 -10.51 -11.26
N ALA A 172 -5.03 -10.09 -12.27
CA ALA A 172 -6.15 -9.17 -12.05
C ALA A 172 -7.20 -9.73 -11.07
N GLN A 173 -7.47 -11.04 -11.11
CA GLN A 173 -8.37 -11.70 -10.17
C GLN A 173 -7.82 -11.69 -8.74
N GLN A 174 -6.53 -12.01 -8.56
CA GLN A 174 -5.88 -12.00 -7.25
C GLN A 174 -5.82 -10.59 -6.63
N ILE A 175 -5.50 -9.57 -7.45
CA ILE A 175 -5.57 -8.17 -7.02
C ILE A 175 -7.02 -7.81 -6.63
N GLY A 176 -8.02 -8.30 -7.37
CA GLY A 176 -9.44 -8.15 -7.05
C GLY A 176 -9.80 -8.69 -5.65
N LEU A 177 -9.29 -9.87 -5.28
CA LEU A 177 -9.52 -10.46 -3.96
C LEU A 177 -8.91 -9.63 -2.82
N ASP A 178 -7.70 -9.11 -3.01
CA ASP A 178 -7.09 -8.19 -2.05
C ASP A 178 -7.87 -6.86 -1.98
N PHE A 179 -8.34 -6.36 -3.12
CA PHE A 179 -9.18 -5.17 -3.16
C PHE A 179 -10.53 -5.37 -2.48
N ASP A 180 -11.12 -6.55 -2.51
CA ASP A 180 -12.36 -6.85 -1.77
C ASP A 180 -12.16 -6.77 -0.25
N LYS A 181 -10.94 -7.04 0.26
CA LYS A 181 -10.59 -6.78 1.68
C LYS A 181 -10.59 -5.27 1.96
N ILE A 182 -9.93 -4.49 1.10
CA ILE A 182 -9.91 -3.02 1.19
C ILE A 182 -11.33 -2.46 1.16
N LYS A 183 -12.13 -2.88 0.17
CA LYS A 183 -13.48 -2.40 -0.04
C LYS A 183 -14.39 -2.63 1.15
N ARG A 184 -14.23 -3.75 1.86
CA ARG A 184 -15.00 -4.04 3.09
C ARG A 184 -14.65 -3.12 4.25
N ALA A 185 -13.40 -2.66 4.35
CA ALA A 185 -12.95 -1.75 5.40
C ALA A 185 -13.08 -0.26 5.04
N LEU A 186 -13.30 0.09 3.76
CA LEU A 186 -13.51 1.47 3.31
C LEU A 186 -14.56 2.27 4.10
N PRO A 187 -15.70 1.69 4.55
CA PRO A 187 -16.69 2.42 5.34
C PRO A 187 -16.17 2.99 6.67
N GLU A 188 -15.03 2.51 7.17
CA GLU A 188 -14.38 3.04 8.38
C GLU A 188 -13.77 4.45 8.18
N GLY A 189 -13.58 4.87 6.92
CA GLY A 189 -13.08 6.19 6.57
C GLY A 189 -11.56 6.37 6.75
N GLU A 190 -11.09 7.61 6.69
CA GLU A 190 -9.66 7.97 6.78
C GLU A 190 -9.02 7.69 8.15
N ASN A 191 -9.83 7.48 9.19
CA ASN A 191 -9.37 7.10 10.52
C ASN A 191 -9.50 5.59 10.78
N GLY A 192 -9.93 4.84 9.77
CA GLY A 192 -10.10 3.39 9.82
C GLY A 192 -8.79 2.61 9.77
N SER A 193 -8.92 1.30 9.93
CA SER A 193 -7.83 0.32 9.99
C SER A 193 -6.97 0.25 8.74
N LEU A 194 -7.47 0.74 7.60
CA LEU A 194 -6.73 0.85 6.33
C LEU A 194 -5.66 1.94 6.35
N PHE A 195 -5.88 3.01 7.14
CA PHE A 195 -5.06 4.22 7.10
C PHE A 195 -4.43 4.56 8.45
N LYS A 196 -4.98 4.04 9.54
CA LYS A 196 -4.49 4.23 10.90
C LYS A 196 -4.18 2.90 11.58
N ALA A 197 -3.12 2.90 12.37
CA ALA A 197 -2.77 1.86 13.32
C ALA A 197 -2.64 2.47 14.72
N ILE A 198 -2.64 1.63 15.75
CA ILE A 198 -2.42 2.05 17.14
C ILE A 198 -1.02 1.59 17.53
N ASN A 199 -0.16 2.50 17.97
CA ASN A 199 1.17 2.16 18.46
C ASN A 199 1.11 1.59 19.89
N VAL A 200 2.27 1.16 20.42
CA VAL A 200 2.36 0.55 21.75
C VAL A 200 1.96 1.50 22.89
N GLN A 201 1.95 2.82 22.64
CA GLN A 201 1.46 3.85 23.57
C GLN A 201 -0.05 4.14 23.43
N GLY A 202 -0.78 3.38 22.60
CA GLY A 202 -2.20 3.58 22.37
C GLY A 202 -2.52 4.78 21.45
N GLN A 203 -1.53 5.33 20.74
CA GLN A 203 -1.71 6.49 19.87
C GLN A 203 -1.98 6.06 18.43
N TYR A 204 -2.89 6.78 17.76
CA TYR A 204 -3.13 6.61 16.34
C TYR A 204 -1.94 7.11 15.51
N ILE A 205 -1.35 6.22 14.73
CA ILE A 205 -0.29 6.50 13.76
C ILE A 205 -0.81 6.22 12.35
N SER A 206 -0.30 6.94 11.36
CA SER A 206 -0.61 6.64 9.96
C SER A 206 0.04 5.33 9.53
N ARG A 207 -0.71 4.49 8.82
CA ARG A 207 -0.15 3.27 8.21
C ARG A 207 0.70 3.63 7.02
N ASN A 208 1.80 2.89 6.86
CA ASN A 208 2.53 2.85 5.61
C ASN A 208 1.70 2.09 4.57
N ILE A 209 1.26 2.77 3.51
CA ILE A 209 0.49 2.15 2.43
C ILE A 209 1.45 1.79 1.31
N PRO A 210 1.52 0.51 0.90
CA PRO A 210 2.47 0.08 -0.11
C PRO A 210 2.20 0.79 -1.45
N ILE A 211 3.24 1.34 -2.04
CA ILE A 211 3.10 2.06 -3.31
C ILE A 211 2.83 1.12 -4.50
N ASP A 212 3.37 -0.09 -4.44
CA ASP A 212 3.09 -1.18 -5.35
C ASP A 212 1.60 -1.60 -5.30
N LEU A 213 0.96 -1.55 -4.13
CA LEU A 213 -0.49 -1.74 -4.03
C LEU A 213 -1.25 -0.67 -4.82
N ILE A 214 -0.84 0.60 -4.74
CA ILE A 214 -1.47 1.68 -5.51
C ILE A 214 -1.38 1.43 -7.01
N HIS A 215 -0.23 0.93 -7.47
CA HIS A 215 -0.06 0.51 -8.85
C HIS A 215 -1.02 -0.63 -9.21
N GLU A 216 -1.09 -1.69 -8.40
CA GLU A 216 -1.99 -2.83 -8.64
C GLU A 216 -3.47 -2.44 -8.72
N LEU A 217 -3.92 -1.55 -7.83
CA LEU A 217 -5.30 -1.05 -7.86
C LEU A 217 -5.61 -0.32 -9.17
N SER A 218 -4.61 0.31 -9.80
CA SER A 218 -4.79 0.94 -11.12
C SER A 218 -4.98 -0.07 -12.25
N LEU A 219 -4.46 -1.28 -12.12
CA LEU A 219 -4.56 -2.34 -13.13
C LEU A 219 -5.95 -2.97 -13.20
N ILE A 220 -6.68 -2.97 -12.09
CA ILE A 220 -8.03 -3.56 -12.01
C ILE A 220 -9.16 -2.54 -12.22
N LEU A 221 -8.84 -1.28 -12.53
CA LEU A 221 -9.83 -0.21 -12.69
C LEU A 221 -10.88 -0.55 -13.76
N ASN A 222 -12.15 -0.48 -13.35
CA ASN A 222 -13.29 -0.67 -14.23
C ASN A 222 -14.52 0.10 -13.69
N THR A 223 -15.62 0.06 -14.44
CA THR A 223 -16.85 0.78 -14.07
C THR A 223 -17.44 0.34 -12.73
N ALA A 224 -17.27 -0.93 -12.34
CA ALA A 224 -17.84 -1.50 -11.12
C ALA A 224 -17.06 -1.10 -9.86
N ASN A 225 -15.75 -0.87 -9.95
CA ASN A 225 -14.90 -0.57 -8.77
C ASN A 225 -14.36 0.87 -8.71
N ALA A 226 -14.47 1.67 -9.79
CA ALA A 226 -13.93 3.03 -9.81
C ALA A 226 -14.52 3.95 -8.71
N GLY A 227 -15.71 3.63 -8.17
CA GLY A 227 -16.25 4.22 -6.93
C GLY A 227 -15.35 4.00 -5.74
N SER A 228 -15.25 2.75 -5.32
CA SER A 228 -14.48 2.36 -4.16
C SER A 228 -12.99 2.72 -4.29
N ILE A 229 -12.40 2.65 -5.49
CA ILE A 229 -11.00 3.06 -5.70
C ILE A 229 -10.85 4.59 -5.57
N ASN A 230 -11.81 5.38 -6.05
CA ASN A 230 -11.80 6.83 -5.82
C ASN A 230 -11.97 7.18 -4.34
N ASP A 231 -12.80 6.44 -3.60
CA ASP A 231 -13.00 6.66 -2.17
C ASP A 231 -11.74 6.29 -1.38
N PHE A 232 -11.06 5.20 -1.76
CA PHE A 232 -9.73 4.87 -1.24
C PHE A 232 -8.73 6.01 -1.48
N ALA A 233 -8.67 6.55 -2.70
CA ALA A 233 -7.78 7.67 -3.03
C ALA A 233 -8.12 8.97 -2.27
N TYR A 234 -9.41 9.23 -2.03
CA TYR A 234 -9.84 10.33 -1.19
C TYR A 234 -9.30 10.18 0.23
N TYR A 235 -9.42 8.98 0.83
CA TYR A 235 -8.92 8.73 2.18
C TYR A 235 -7.38 8.72 2.27
N LEU A 236 -6.66 8.31 1.21
CA LEU A 236 -5.21 8.53 1.10
C LEU A 236 -4.86 10.01 1.26
N TYR A 237 -5.51 10.87 0.50
CA TYR A 237 -5.33 12.32 0.60
C TYR A 237 -5.66 12.83 2.02
N LYS A 238 -6.80 12.45 2.58
CA LYS A 238 -7.22 12.85 3.93
C LYS A 238 -6.27 12.38 5.02
N SER A 239 -5.50 11.32 4.76
CA SER A 239 -4.50 10.75 5.67
C SER A 239 -3.08 11.29 5.43
N ASN A 240 -2.94 12.42 4.73
CA ASN A 240 -1.68 13.04 4.34
C ASN A 240 -0.80 12.20 3.39
N GLN A 241 -1.41 11.30 2.61
CA GLN A 241 -0.74 10.46 1.62
C GLN A 241 -1.02 10.96 0.19
N SER A 242 -0.90 12.27 -0.02
CA SER A 242 -1.30 12.93 -1.27
C SER A 242 -0.56 12.43 -2.51
N ILE A 243 0.70 11.98 -2.40
CA ILE A 243 1.44 11.39 -3.53
C ILE A 243 0.73 10.13 -4.02
N LEU A 244 0.40 9.20 -3.11
CA LEU A 244 -0.29 7.96 -3.44
C LEU A 244 -1.71 8.23 -3.98
N ALA A 245 -2.42 9.21 -3.39
CA ALA A 245 -3.71 9.64 -3.88
C ALA A 245 -3.64 10.13 -5.33
N ILE A 246 -2.66 10.98 -5.66
CA ILE A 246 -2.46 11.50 -7.01
C ILE A 246 -2.20 10.38 -8.00
N MET A 247 -1.29 9.46 -7.68
CA MET A 247 -0.96 8.33 -8.56
C MET A 247 -2.20 7.55 -8.97
N LEU A 248 -3.11 7.28 -8.03
CA LEU A 248 -4.34 6.54 -8.30
C LEU A 248 -5.39 7.40 -9.04
N LEU A 249 -5.55 8.66 -8.65
CA LEU A 249 -6.53 9.58 -9.24
C LEU A 249 -6.19 9.95 -10.69
N GLU A 250 -4.92 10.11 -11.03
CA GLU A 250 -4.49 10.29 -12.43
C GLU A 250 -4.91 9.09 -13.28
N LYS A 251 -4.70 7.86 -12.80
CA LYS A 251 -5.12 6.64 -13.51
C LYS A 251 -6.65 6.56 -13.64
N ILE A 252 -7.39 6.90 -12.58
CA ILE A 252 -8.86 6.98 -12.64
C ILE A 252 -9.31 7.96 -13.72
N LEU A 253 -8.72 9.16 -13.81
CA LEU A 253 -9.15 10.19 -14.76
C LEU A 253 -8.69 9.94 -16.20
N ILE A 254 -7.66 9.11 -16.43
CA ILE A 254 -7.34 8.61 -17.77
C ILE A 254 -8.49 7.74 -18.29
N GLN A 255 -9.04 6.85 -17.46
CA GLN A 255 -10.10 5.91 -17.88
C GLN A 255 -11.52 6.49 -17.74
N PHE A 256 -11.74 7.36 -16.75
CA PHE A 256 -13.03 7.98 -16.42
C PHE A 256 -12.90 9.51 -16.35
N PRO A 257 -12.61 10.19 -17.47
CA PRO A 257 -12.24 11.62 -17.50
C PRO A 257 -13.33 12.59 -17.03
N ASP A 258 -14.57 12.11 -16.95
CA ASP A 258 -15.75 12.86 -16.53
C ASP A 258 -16.15 12.65 -15.07
N ARG A 259 -15.44 11.80 -14.33
CA ARG A 259 -15.73 11.49 -12.93
C ARG A 259 -15.51 12.70 -12.03
N MET A 260 -16.56 13.48 -11.79
CA MET A 260 -16.50 14.77 -11.08
C MET A 260 -15.80 14.70 -9.72
N VAL A 261 -16.07 13.67 -8.92
CA VAL A 261 -15.46 13.49 -7.59
C VAL A 261 -13.95 13.27 -7.70
N ALA A 262 -13.49 12.47 -8.67
CA ALA A 262 -12.06 12.25 -8.89
C ALA A 262 -11.34 13.51 -9.36
N ILE A 263 -11.99 14.36 -10.17
CA ILE A 263 -11.43 15.66 -10.59
C ILE A 263 -11.17 16.55 -9.36
N LEU A 264 -12.15 16.64 -8.45
CA LEU A 264 -12.01 17.43 -7.22
C LEU A 264 -10.91 16.84 -6.32
N ASN A 265 -10.94 15.53 -6.08
CA ASN A 265 -9.96 14.85 -5.24
C ASN A 265 -8.53 15.01 -5.77
N LEU A 266 -8.34 14.98 -7.09
CA LEU A 266 -7.02 15.20 -7.70
C LEU A 266 -6.56 16.65 -7.51
N ALA A 267 -7.47 17.61 -7.68
CA ALA A 267 -7.18 19.03 -7.43
C ALA A 267 -6.77 19.26 -5.96
N ASP A 268 -7.50 18.67 -5.02
CA ASP A 268 -7.20 18.76 -3.59
C ASP A 268 -5.85 18.13 -3.23
N SER A 269 -5.53 16.99 -3.85
CA SER A 269 -4.25 16.30 -3.61
C SER A 269 -3.06 17.10 -4.15
N TYR A 270 -3.14 17.67 -5.37
CA TYR A 270 -2.11 18.58 -5.87
C TYR A 270 -1.97 19.84 -5.04
N TRP A 271 -3.10 20.43 -4.64
CA TRP A 271 -3.10 21.62 -3.81
C TRP A 271 -2.38 21.36 -2.47
N ALA A 272 -2.65 20.21 -1.85
CA ALA A 272 -2.00 19.80 -0.61
C ALA A 272 -0.48 19.63 -0.74
N LEU A 273 0.00 19.22 -1.93
CA LEU A 273 1.43 19.17 -2.22
C LEU A 273 1.99 20.50 -2.73
N GLY A 274 1.23 21.58 -2.80
CA GLY A 274 1.71 22.87 -3.33
C GLY A 274 1.90 22.88 -4.86
N ILE A 275 1.47 21.85 -5.58
CA ILE A 275 1.54 21.72 -7.04
C ILE A 275 0.39 22.52 -7.68
N LYS A 276 0.34 23.82 -7.39
CA LYS A 276 -0.80 24.68 -7.73
C LYS A 276 -1.08 24.70 -9.23
N LYS A 277 -0.03 24.79 -10.06
CA LYS A 277 -0.14 24.82 -11.53
C LYS A 277 -1.02 23.69 -12.09
N ASP A 278 -0.96 22.50 -11.49
CA ASP A 278 -1.79 21.35 -11.88
C ASP A 278 -3.16 21.34 -11.17
N ALA A 279 -3.26 21.88 -9.95
CA ALA A 279 -4.50 21.94 -9.18
C ALA A 279 -5.54 22.92 -9.75
N CYS A 280 -5.15 24.15 -10.11
CA CYS A 280 -6.12 25.21 -10.51
C CYS A 280 -6.97 24.83 -11.72
N PRO A 281 -6.37 24.31 -12.82
CA PRO A 281 -7.14 23.89 -13.99
C PRO A 281 -8.18 22.81 -13.66
N LEU A 282 -7.90 21.94 -12.69
CA LEU A 282 -8.82 20.91 -12.23
C LEU A 282 -9.96 21.49 -11.39
N TYR A 283 -9.70 22.44 -10.48
CA TYR A 283 -10.77 23.16 -9.79
C TYR A 283 -11.70 23.88 -10.77
N ALA A 284 -11.15 24.56 -11.78
CA ALA A 284 -11.94 25.22 -12.81
C ALA A 284 -12.76 24.21 -13.63
N LYS A 285 -12.17 23.05 -13.97
CA LYS A 285 -12.87 21.95 -14.66
C LYS A 285 -14.03 21.40 -13.81
N TYR A 286 -13.79 21.18 -12.51
CA TYR A 286 -14.81 20.73 -11.57
C TYR A 286 -15.96 21.73 -11.45
N GLN A 287 -15.67 23.02 -11.23
CA GLN A 287 -16.68 24.07 -11.11
C GLN A 287 -17.56 24.15 -12.36
N ARG A 288 -16.94 24.19 -13.56
CA ARG A 288 -17.68 24.18 -14.83
C ARG A 288 -18.61 22.97 -14.94
N LYS A 289 -18.12 21.78 -14.61
CA LYS A 289 -18.93 20.55 -14.63
C LYS A 289 -20.10 20.61 -13.65
N MET A 290 -19.89 21.10 -12.43
CA MET A 290 -20.95 21.24 -11.43
C MET A 290 -22.03 22.22 -11.88
N ILE A 291 -21.65 23.34 -12.51
CA ILE A 291 -22.58 24.33 -13.06
C ILE A 291 -23.40 23.73 -14.22
N ILE A 292 -22.75 23.08 -15.19
CA ILE A 292 -23.43 22.43 -16.34
C ILE A 292 -24.43 21.38 -15.85
N ASN A 293 -24.10 20.64 -14.79
CA ASN A 293 -24.96 19.62 -14.20
C ASN A 293 -26.02 20.19 -13.23
N LYS A 294 -26.21 21.53 -13.17
CA LYS A 294 -27.17 22.21 -12.29
C LYS A 294 -26.96 21.90 -10.79
N ARG A 295 -25.71 21.78 -10.35
CA ARG A 295 -25.29 21.49 -8.96
C ARG A 295 -24.39 22.58 -8.39
N ARG A 296 -24.61 23.84 -8.77
CA ARG A 296 -23.77 24.98 -8.33
C ARG A 296 -23.73 25.11 -6.80
N ASP A 297 -24.85 24.83 -6.15
CA ASP A 297 -25.04 24.82 -4.69
C ASP A 297 -24.17 23.80 -3.93
N ARG A 298 -23.65 22.79 -4.64
CA ARG A 298 -22.79 21.73 -4.05
C ARG A 298 -21.30 21.97 -4.23
N ILE A 299 -20.91 23.11 -4.79
CA ILE A 299 -19.49 23.46 -4.98
C ILE A 299 -18.92 23.90 -3.62
N PRO A 300 -17.86 23.26 -3.10
CA PRO A 300 -17.25 23.70 -1.84
C PRO A 300 -16.71 25.13 -1.95
N ALA A 301 -16.92 25.95 -0.92
CA ALA A 301 -16.54 27.37 -0.94
C ALA A 301 -15.04 27.62 -1.24
N TYR A 302 -14.17 26.72 -0.78
CA TYR A 302 -12.74 26.83 -1.05
C TYR A 302 -12.38 26.66 -2.53
N VAL A 303 -13.23 26.01 -3.34
CA VAL A 303 -12.96 25.82 -4.77
C VAL A 303 -12.91 27.17 -5.48
N GLU A 304 -13.81 28.10 -5.16
CA GLU A 304 -13.84 29.43 -5.78
C GLU A 304 -12.56 30.21 -5.51
N GLN A 305 -12.02 30.08 -4.28
CA GLN A 305 -10.77 30.72 -3.88
C GLN A 305 -9.54 30.11 -4.57
N ARG A 306 -9.61 28.85 -5.00
CA ARG A 306 -8.49 28.10 -5.60
C ARG A 306 -8.49 28.08 -7.13
N ILE A 307 -9.56 28.56 -7.76
CA ILE A 307 -9.62 28.73 -9.23
C ILE A 307 -8.74 29.89 -9.67
N ALA A 308 -8.78 31.00 -8.93
CA ALA A 308 -7.92 32.15 -9.14
C ALA A 308 -6.56 31.87 -8.49
N CYS A 309 -5.74 31.05 -9.12
CA CYS A 309 -4.37 30.86 -8.65
C CYS A 309 -3.56 32.16 -8.80
N PRO A 310 -2.67 32.45 -7.83
CA PRO A 310 -1.74 33.57 -7.94
C PRO A 310 -0.75 33.39 -9.09
#